data_AF-A0AAD1GY27-F1
#
_entry.id   AF-A0AAD1GY27-F1
#
_cell.length_a   1.000
_cell.length_b   1.000
_cell.length_c   1.000
_cell.angle_alpha   90.00
_cell.angle_beta   90.00
_cell.angle_gamma   90.00
#
_symmetry.space_group_name_H-M   'P 1'
#
loop_
_entity.id
_entity.type
_entity.pdbx_description
1 polymer ?
#
loop_
_entity_poly.entity_id
_entity_poly.type
_entity_poly.pdbx_seq_one_letter_code
_entity_poly.pdbx_strand_id
1 'polypeptide(L)'
;MEALADVSTLTAWSPVHKRVEVLDRYDDGRPHHVRATIKIFGLVDNEILEYHWGPDWVVWDAEATFQQHGQHVEYTLKREGMDKTRVRFDITVEPSGPIPEFLA
;
A
#
# COMPACT_ATOMS: atom_id res chain seq x y z
N MET A 1 -9.10 -9.88 -5.50
CA MET A 1 -8.09 -9.90 -4.44
C MET A 1 -6.72 -10.26 -4.98
N GLU A 2 -6.57 -11.31 -5.81
CA GLU A 2 -5.27 -11.70 -6.41
C GLU A 2 -4.43 -10.55 -6.97
N ALA A 3 -5.03 -9.64 -7.75
CA ALA A 3 -4.31 -8.49 -8.30
C ALA A 3 -3.74 -7.54 -7.23
N LEU A 4 -4.39 -7.42 -6.07
CA LEU A 4 -3.87 -6.64 -4.93
C LEU A 4 -2.83 -7.43 -4.12
N ALA A 5 -2.93 -8.76 -4.09
CA ALA A 5 -1.96 -9.63 -3.42
C ALA A 5 -0.63 -9.73 -4.17
N ASP A 6 -0.62 -9.45 -5.48
CA ASP A 6 0.58 -9.40 -6.30
C ASP A 6 1.34 -8.05 -6.16
N VAL A 7 1.71 -7.74 -4.92
CA VAL A 7 2.48 -6.54 -4.57
C VAL A 7 3.83 -6.47 -5.29
N SER A 8 4.38 -7.62 -5.71
CA SER A 8 5.66 -7.68 -6.42
C SER A 8 5.62 -7.00 -7.80
N THR A 9 4.44 -6.92 -8.41
CA THR A 9 4.26 -6.23 -9.69
C THR A 9 4.13 -4.72 -9.55
N LEU A 10 3.95 -4.18 -8.33
CA LEU A 10 3.75 -2.74 -8.10
C LEU A 10 4.85 -1.89 -8.75
N THR A 11 6.10 -2.35 -8.73
CA THR A 11 7.23 -1.64 -9.35
C THR A 11 7.12 -1.54 -10.87
N ALA A 12 6.35 -2.41 -11.52
CA ALA A 12 6.18 -2.42 -12.98
C ALA A 12 5.13 -1.41 -13.47
N TRP A 13 4.13 -1.07 -12.65
CA TRP A 13 3.02 -0.22 -13.07
C TRP A 13 2.83 1.05 -12.22
N SER A 14 3.48 1.15 -11.06
CA SER A 14 3.48 2.36 -10.25
C SER A 14 4.85 3.04 -10.27
N PRO A 15 5.01 4.19 -10.95
CA PRO A 15 6.29 4.89 -11.05
C PRO A 15 6.80 5.41 -9.69
N VAL A 16 5.93 5.44 -8.68
CA VAL A 16 6.19 5.82 -7.30
C VAL A 16 6.94 4.72 -6.54
N HIS A 17 6.65 3.45 -6.81
CA HIS A 17 7.26 2.31 -6.15
C HIS A 17 8.58 1.95 -6.84
N LYS A 18 9.71 2.17 -6.17
CA LYS A 18 11.05 1.87 -6.72
C LYS A 18 11.52 0.47 -6.40
N ARG A 19 11.10 -0.05 -5.24
CA ARG A 19 11.42 -1.41 -4.80
C ARG A 19 10.28 -1.93 -3.95
N VAL A 20 9.94 -3.21 -4.12
CA VAL A 20 8.99 -3.93 -3.28
C VAL A 20 9.56 -5.31 -3.00
N GLU A 21 9.62 -5.69 -1.74
CA GLU A 21 10.16 -6.95 -1.26
C GLU A 21 9.21 -7.51 -0.20
N VAL A 22 8.65 -8.70 -0.44
CA VAL A 22 7.83 -9.40 0.56
C VAL A 22 8.76 -10.04 1.58
N LEU A 23 8.67 -9.61 2.83
CA LEU A 23 9.52 -10.10 3.91
C LEU A 23 9.01 -11.44 4.45
N ASP A 24 7.70 -11.54 4.64
CA ASP A 24 7.02 -12.78 5.00
C ASP A 24 5.57 -12.80 4.51
N ARG A 25 4.95 -13.98 4.64
CA ARG A 25 3.62 -14.29 4.14
C ARG A 25 2.85 -15.07 5.20
N TYR A 26 1.54 -14.96 5.17
CA TYR A 26 0.65 -15.85 5.89
C TYR A 26 0.66 -17.27 5.29
N ASP A 27 0.09 -18.23 6.02
CA ASP A 27 -0.02 -19.63 5.59
C ASP A 27 -0.80 -19.82 4.27
N ASP A 28 -1.70 -18.89 3.95
CA ASP A 28 -2.47 -18.86 2.70
C ASP A 28 -1.67 -18.26 1.52
N GLY A 29 -0.43 -17.84 1.76
CA GLY A 29 0.48 -17.26 0.78
C GLY A 29 0.34 -15.75 0.58
N ARG A 30 -0.63 -15.09 1.23
CA ARG A 30 -0.79 -13.63 1.09
C ARG A 30 0.36 -12.88 1.79
N PRO A 31 0.83 -11.74 1.24
CA PRO A 31 1.85 -10.93 1.89
C PRO A 31 1.42 -10.51 3.30
N HIS A 32 2.32 -10.62 4.27
CA HIS A 32 2.09 -10.14 5.63
C HIS A 32 2.93 -8.89 5.86
N HIS A 33 4.26 -9.00 5.87
CA HIS A 33 5.12 -7.81 5.86
C HIS A 33 5.76 -7.57 4.51
N VAL A 34 5.77 -6.32 4.08
CA VAL A 34 6.35 -5.88 2.81
C VAL A 34 7.26 -4.68 3.04
N ARG A 35 8.50 -4.76 2.57
CA ARG A 35 9.39 -3.62 2.49
C ARG A 35 9.19 -2.90 1.16
N ALA A 36 8.80 -1.64 1.21
CA ALA A 36 8.64 -0.79 0.04
C ALA A 36 9.65 0.36 0.08
N THR A 37 10.21 0.69 -1.08
CA THR A 37 10.95 1.95 -1.27
C THR A 37 10.12 2.84 -2.19
N ILE A 38 9.61 3.93 -1.62
CA ILE A 38 8.77 4.90 -2.31
C ILE A 38 9.62 6.12 -2.66
N LYS A 39 9.47 6.64 -3.89
CA LYS A 39 10.11 7.89 -4.31
C LYS A 39 9.10 8.84 -4.91
N ILE A 40 8.84 9.92 -4.19
CA ILE A 40 7.87 10.95 -4.55
C ILE A 40 8.53 12.32 -4.41
N PHE A 41 8.45 13.16 -5.45
CA PHE A 41 8.98 14.53 -5.46
C PHE A 41 10.42 14.71 -4.94
N GLY A 42 11.30 13.73 -5.19
CA GLY A 42 12.71 13.77 -4.76
C GLY A 42 12.95 13.23 -3.35
N LEU A 43 11.90 13.06 -2.54
CA LEU A 43 11.94 12.35 -1.27
C LEU A 43 11.95 10.85 -1.54
N VAL A 44 12.76 10.14 -0.76
CA VAL A 44 12.79 8.68 -0.75
C VAL A 44 12.38 8.24 0.64
N ASP A 45 11.36 7.40 0.70
CA ASP A 45 10.97 6.72 1.93
C ASP A 45 11.16 5.21 1.82
N ASN A 46 11.55 4.58 2.92
CA ASN A 46 11.70 3.14 3.04
C ASN A 46 10.76 2.67 4.14
N GLU A 47 9.66 2.05 3.72
CA GLU A 47 8.54 1.68 4.58
C GLU A 47 8.57 0.18 4.82
N ILE A 48 8.19 -0.22 6.04
CA ILE A 48 7.73 -1.57 6.36
C ILE A 48 6.22 -1.49 6.48
N LEU A 49 5.53 -2.28 5.66
CA LEU A 49 4.07 -2.33 5.58
C LEU A 49 3.59 -3.64 6.20
N GLU A 50 2.65 -3.55 7.12
CA GLU A 50 1.98 -4.70 7.74
C GLU A 50 0.58 -4.86 7.14
N TYR A 51 0.40 -5.90 6.32
CA TYR A 51 -0.83 -6.19 5.60
C TYR A 51 -1.76 -7.10 6.40
N HIS A 52 -3.04 -6.74 6.41
CA HIS A 52 -4.11 -7.58 6.91
C HIS A 52 -5.15 -7.80 5.81
N TRP A 53 -5.61 -9.04 5.69
CA TRP A 53 -6.47 -9.47 4.60
C TRP A 53 -7.83 -9.96 5.07
N GLY A 54 -8.87 -9.44 4.43
CA GLY A 54 -10.21 -9.97 4.49
C GLY A 54 -10.60 -10.80 3.26
N PRO A 55 -11.87 -11.23 3.20
CA PRO A 55 -12.42 -11.89 2.03
C PRO A 55 -12.52 -10.95 0.82
N ASP A 56 -12.88 -9.68 1.06
CA ASP A 56 -13.16 -8.65 0.05
C ASP A 56 -12.50 -7.31 0.35
N TRP A 57 -11.61 -7.27 1.36
CA TRP A 57 -10.84 -6.08 1.71
C TRP A 57 -9.38 -6.43 2.01
N VAL A 58 -8.52 -5.42 1.93
CA VAL A 58 -7.15 -5.46 2.42
C VAL A 58 -6.85 -4.11 3.05
N VAL A 59 -6.14 -4.14 4.17
CA VAL A 59 -5.64 -2.95 4.84
C VAL A 59 -4.16 -3.13 5.11
N TRP A 60 -3.41 -2.04 5.11
CA TRP A 60 -2.07 -2.06 5.65
C TRP A 60 -1.72 -0.77 6.36
N ASP A 61 -0.86 -0.93 7.36
CA ASP A 61 -0.25 0.14 8.11
C ASP A 61 1.24 0.22 7.80
N ALA A 62 1.79 1.43 7.72
CA ALA A 62 3.23 1.63 7.62
C ALA A 62 3.81 1.92 9.01
N GLU A 63 4.94 1.26 9.32
CA GLU A 63 5.78 1.68 10.43
C GLU A 63 6.26 3.12 10.24
N ALA A 64 6.42 3.85 11.34
CA ALA A 64 6.94 5.21 11.31
C ALA A 64 8.33 5.26 10.67
N THR A 65 8.52 6.22 9.78
CA THR A 65 9.80 6.50 9.10
C THR A 65 10.28 7.91 9.48
N PHE A 66 11.36 8.35 8.85
CA PHE A 66 11.79 9.75 8.97
C PHE A 66 10.86 10.73 8.21
N GLN A 67 10.15 10.25 7.18
CA GLN A 67 9.28 11.09 6.34
C GLN A 67 7.83 11.12 6.85
N GLN A 68 7.38 10.07 7.54
CA GLN A 68 6.02 9.96 8.07
C GLN A 68 5.96 9.27 9.44
N HIS A 69 5.03 9.72 10.27
CA HIS A 69 4.70 9.13 11.57
C HIS A 69 3.75 7.94 11.46
N GLY A 70 2.94 7.89 10.40
CA GLY A 70 2.04 6.78 10.14
C GLY A 70 1.38 6.90 8.78
N GLN A 71 1.00 5.75 8.24
CA GLN A 71 0.18 5.66 7.04
C GLN A 71 -0.74 4.46 7.18
N HIS A 72 -2.00 4.65 6.85
CA HIS A 72 -3.04 3.64 6.86
C HIS A 72 -3.72 3.62 5.49
N VAL A 73 -3.82 2.45 4.87
CA VAL A 73 -4.42 2.29 3.54
C VAL A 73 -5.41 1.15 3.55
N GLU A 74 -6.60 1.42 3.02
CA GLU A 74 -7.69 0.45 2.91
C GLU A 74 -8.15 0.30 1.46
N TYR A 75 -8.34 -0.94 1.03
CA TYR A 75 -9.06 -1.29 -0.18
C TYR A 75 -10.26 -2.17 0.18
N THR A 76 -11.44 -1.80 -0.30
CA THR A 76 -12.64 -2.66 -0.24
C THR A 76 -13.19 -2.90 -1.64
N LEU A 77 -13.46 -4.17 -1.96
CA LEU A 77 -13.89 -4.60 -3.28
C LEU A 77 -15.34 -5.09 -3.23
N LYS A 78 -16.19 -4.53 -4.08
CA LYS A 78 -17.58 -4.97 -4.25
C LYS A 78 -17.83 -5.40 -5.69
N ARG A 79 -18.29 -6.63 -5.90
CA ARG A 79 -18.70 -7.09 -7.23
C ARG A 79 -19.94 -6.34 -7.71
N GLU A 80 -19.93 -5.84 -8.95
CA GLU A 80 -21.03 -5.11 -9.58
C GLU A 80 -21.40 -5.75 -10.93
N GLY A 81 -22.10 -6.88 -10.90
CA GLY A 81 -22.38 -7.69 -12.08
C GLY A 81 -21.28 -8.74 -12.34
N MET A 82 -21.24 -9.32 -13.54
CA MET A 82 -20.34 -10.44 -13.83
C MET A 82 -18.88 -10.00 -14.01
N ASP A 83 -18.65 -8.89 -14.72
CA ASP A 83 -17.31 -8.50 -15.18
C ASP A 83 -16.85 -7.14 -14.63
N LYS A 84 -17.47 -6.66 -13.55
CA LYS A 84 -17.10 -5.37 -12.93
C LYS A 84 -16.93 -5.52 -11.43
N THR A 85 -15.96 -4.79 -10.91
CA THR A 85 -15.70 -4.66 -9.48
C THR A 85 -15.59 -3.18 -9.16
N ARG A 86 -16.38 -2.71 -8.20
CA ARG A 86 -16.18 -1.42 -7.57
C ARG A 86 -15.07 -1.55 -6.55
N VAL A 87 -14.08 -0.69 -6.67
CA VAL A 87 -12.97 -0.58 -5.72
C VAL A 87 -13.16 0.71 -4.95
N ARG A 88 -13.20 0.61 -3.63
CA ARG A 88 -13.07 1.74 -2.72
C ARG A 88 -11.65 1.75 -2.20
N PHE A 89 -11.01 2.91 -2.25
CA PHE A 89 -9.66 3.16 -1.77
C PHE A 89 -9.70 4.33 -0.80
N ASP A 90 -9.22 4.12 0.42
CA ASP A 90 -9.07 5.15 1.44
C ASP A 90 -7.60 5.14 1.90
N ILE A 91 -7.02 6.32 2.09
CA ILE A 91 -5.65 6.49 2.58
C ILE A 91 -5.60 7.63 3.58
N THR A 92 -4.96 7.38 4.73
CA THR A 92 -4.63 8.38 5.74
C THR A 92 -3.11 8.40 5.90
N VAL A 93 -2.51 9.59 5.89
CA VAL A 93 -1.07 9.78 6.06
C VAL A 93 -0.82 10.85 7.11
N GLU A 94 0.08 10.57 8.03
CA GLU A 94 0.60 11.50 9.03
C GLU A 94 2.06 11.85 8.70
N PRO A 95 2.33 12.87 7.88
CA PRO A 95 3.69 13.23 7.49
C PRO A 95 4.44 13.93 8.63
N SER A 96 5.76 13.74 8.68
CA SER A 96 6.62 14.35 9.69
C SER A 96 7.02 15.80 9.40
N GLY A 97 6.67 16.30 8.22
CA GLY A 97 6.96 17.65 7.75
C GLY A 97 5.77 18.28 7.01
N PRO A 98 5.88 19.56 6.64
CA PRO A 98 4.81 20.25 5.92
C PRO A 98 4.50 19.56 4.60
N ILE A 99 3.21 19.26 4.38
CA ILE A 99 2.73 18.78 3.09
C ILE A 99 2.82 19.94 2.09
N PRO A 100 3.46 19.76 0.93
CA PRO A 100 3.40 20.75 -0.14
C PRO A 100 1.94 21.05 -0.52
N GLU A 101 1.61 22.33 -0.65
CA GLU A 101 0.22 22.82 -0.82
C GLU A 101 -0.53 22.22 -2.03
N PHE A 102 0.18 21.70 -3.03
CA PHE A 102 -0.42 21.04 -4.19
C PHE A 102 -0.91 19.60 -3.93
N LEU A 103 -0.70 19.05 -2.72
CA LEU A 103 -1.18 17.74 -2.28
C LEU A 103 -2.33 17.80 -1.26
N ALA A 104 -2.66 19.00 -0.75
CA ALA A 104 -3.76 19.24 0.18
C ALA A 104 -5.08 19.50 -0.56
#